data_AF-A0A2N5ZF31-F1
#
_entry.id   AF-A0A2N5ZF31-F1
#
_cell.length_a   1.000
_cell.length_b   1.000
_cell.length_c   1.000
_cell.angle_alpha   90.00
_cell.angle_beta   90.00
_cell.angle_gamma   90.00
#
_symmetry.space_group_name_H-M   'P 1'
#
loop_
_entity.id
_entity.type
_entity.pdbx_description
1 polymer ?
#
loop_
_entity_poly.entity_id
_entity_poly.type
_entity_poly.pdbx_seq_one_letter_code
_entity_poly.pdbx_strand_id
1 'polypeptide(L)'
;MKFFENPEVREENLLICFSDLTNFVKIAKKMTDLELYDFLQEFYSFYHKAVEEKGGFVVKFMGDSALVVFPEDKVDEGVLLLKVLKTKVDDWIRSKGENGRLIVKVHFGKVVCGFSGTKNNKKFDVFGDEVNKAAMLQSKGFATSVELFRKLKKETRTHFKKHTPPITYIPVEHQHR
;
A
#
# COMPACT_ATOMS: atom_id res chain seq x y z
N MET A 1 -0.46 11.36 13.11
CA MET A 1 0.91 10.84 13.35
C MET A 1 1.07 10.21 14.74
N LYS A 2 0.61 10.86 15.84
CA LYS A 2 0.66 10.32 17.22
C LYS A 2 0.31 8.84 17.43
N PHE A 3 -0.60 8.26 16.64
CA PHE A 3 -0.98 6.84 16.75
C PHE A 3 0.21 5.88 16.51
N PHE A 4 1.03 6.13 15.48
CA PHE A 4 2.15 5.26 15.11
C PHE A 4 3.46 5.60 15.84
N GLU A 5 3.47 6.71 16.57
CA GLU A 5 4.58 7.13 17.42
C GLU A 5 4.57 6.42 18.80
N ASN A 6 3.47 5.74 19.16
CA ASN A 6 3.39 5.02 20.43
C ASN A 6 4.39 3.84 20.42
N PRO A 7 5.36 3.81 21.36
CA PRO A 7 6.41 2.79 21.41
C PRO A 7 5.90 1.40 21.84
N GLU A 8 4.71 1.30 22.44
CA GLU A 8 4.17 0.05 22.96
C GLU A 8 3.70 -0.91 21.87
N VAL A 9 3.95 -2.19 22.12
CA VAL A 9 3.42 -3.29 21.31
C VAL A 9 1.98 -3.56 21.73
N ARG A 10 1.07 -3.63 20.76
CA ARG A 10 -0.37 -3.78 21.00
C ARG A 10 -1.07 -4.42 19.81
N GLU A 11 -2.27 -4.96 20.06
CA GLU A 11 -3.17 -5.42 19.00
C GLU A 11 -4.07 -4.28 18.52
N GLU A 12 -4.16 -4.09 17.21
CA GLU A 12 -4.96 -3.04 16.59
C GLU A 12 -5.58 -3.53 15.28
N ASN A 13 -6.79 -3.07 14.96
CA ASN A 13 -7.32 -3.25 13.59
C ASN A 13 -6.75 -2.17 12.69
N LEU A 14 -6.09 -2.56 11.60
CA LEU A 14 -5.49 -1.64 10.66
C LEU A 14 -5.98 -1.93 9.23
N LEU A 15 -6.05 -0.87 8.42
CA LEU A 15 -5.95 -1.02 6.98
C LEU A 15 -4.50 -1.35 6.66
N ILE A 16 -4.25 -2.43 5.92
CA ILE A 16 -2.91 -2.89 5.55
C ILE A 16 -2.81 -2.86 4.03
N CYS A 17 -1.78 -2.20 3.52
CA CYS A 17 -1.52 -2.08 2.09
C CYS A 17 -0.12 -2.59 1.76
N PHE A 18 -0.04 -3.50 0.81
CA PHE A 18 1.18 -3.78 0.06
C PHE A 18 1.05 -3.20 -1.33
N SER A 19 2.08 -2.51 -1.80
CA SER A 19 2.18 -2.08 -3.19
C SER A 19 3.55 -2.36 -3.79
N ASP A 20 3.62 -2.52 -5.10
CA ASP A 20 4.83 -2.90 -5.85
C ASP A 20 4.76 -2.39 -7.30
N LEU A 21 5.89 -2.08 -7.95
CA LEU A 21 5.90 -1.62 -9.34
C LEU A 21 6.12 -2.78 -10.31
N THR A 22 5.18 -2.98 -11.24
CA THR A 22 5.40 -3.95 -12.32
C THR A 22 6.58 -3.53 -13.19
N ASN A 23 7.36 -4.51 -13.65
CA ASN A 23 8.54 -4.30 -14.50
C ASN A 23 9.70 -3.53 -13.84
N PHE A 24 9.70 -3.29 -12.52
CA PHE A 24 10.77 -2.56 -11.86
C PHE A 24 12.17 -3.09 -12.17
N VAL A 25 12.38 -4.42 -12.15
CA VAL A 25 13.67 -5.02 -12.52
C VAL A 25 14.12 -4.64 -13.94
N LYS A 26 13.19 -4.53 -14.89
CA LYS A 26 13.52 -4.10 -16.27
C LYS A 26 13.81 -2.61 -16.36
N ILE A 27 13.12 -1.79 -15.57
CA ILE A 27 13.34 -0.35 -15.47
C ILE A 27 14.72 -0.11 -14.86
N ALA A 28 14.99 -0.71 -13.70
CA ALA A 28 16.25 -0.60 -12.97
C ALA A 28 17.47 -1.01 -13.80
N LYS A 29 17.36 -2.04 -14.66
CA LYS A 29 18.46 -2.47 -15.54
C LYS A 29 18.88 -1.45 -16.61
N LYS A 30 18.08 -0.41 -16.86
CA LYS A 30 18.42 0.67 -17.80
C LYS A 30 19.12 1.84 -17.11
N MET A 31 19.17 1.83 -15.78
CA MET A 31 19.68 2.90 -14.94
C MET A 31 21.04 2.52 -14.37
N THR A 32 21.90 3.50 -14.20
CA THR A 32 23.02 3.42 -13.26
C THR A 32 22.50 3.35 -11.82
N ASP A 33 23.35 2.91 -10.88
CA ASP A 33 22.95 2.82 -9.47
C ASP A 33 22.53 4.19 -8.89
N LEU A 34 23.14 5.28 -9.36
CA LEU A 34 22.78 6.64 -8.93
C LEU A 34 21.42 7.08 -9.49
N GLU A 35 21.15 6.81 -10.77
CA GLU A 35 19.85 7.09 -11.38
C GLU A 35 18.73 6.25 -10.72
N LEU A 36 19.03 4.99 -10.37
CA LEU A 36 18.10 4.14 -9.65
C LEU A 36 17.81 4.67 -8.24
N TYR A 37 18.84 5.15 -7.54
CA TYR A 37 18.69 5.80 -6.25
C TYR A 37 17.77 7.03 -6.36
N ASP A 38 18.03 7.93 -7.30
CA ASP A 38 17.21 9.15 -7.49
C ASP A 38 15.77 8.80 -7.87
N PHE A 39 15.57 7.80 -8.74
CA PHE A 39 14.25 7.29 -9.10
C PHE A 39 13.48 6.79 -7.87
N LEU A 40 14.12 5.99 -7.02
CA LEU A 40 13.50 5.48 -5.80
C LEU A 40 13.25 6.59 -4.78
N GLN A 41 14.15 7.57 -4.65
CA GLN A 41 13.98 8.70 -3.75
C GLN A 41 12.80 9.58 -4.14
N GLU A 42 12.62 9.85 -5.43
CA GLU A 42 11.42 10.53 -5.94
C GLU A 42 10.16 9.74 -5.57
N PHE A 43 10.16 8.43 -5.84
CA PHE A 43 9.04 7.52 -5.52
C PHE A 43 8.69 7.57 -4.03
N TYR A 44 9.68 7.39 -3.15
CA TYR A 44 9.49 7.40 -1.71
C TYR A 44 8.95 8.75 -1.22
N SER A 45 9.48 9.86 -1.73
CA SER A 45 9.12 11.20 -1.27
C SER A 45 7.65 11.51 -1.52
N PHE A 46 7.15 11.31 -2.75
CA PHE A 46 5.75 11.61 -3.03
C PHE A 46 4.81 10.58 -2.41
N TYR A 47 5.19 9.30 -2.36
CA TYR A 47 4.37 8.23 -1.77
C TYR A 47 4.17 8.50 -0.27
N HIS A 48 5.26 8.74 0.45
CA HIS A 48 5.24 9.02 1.88
C HIS A 48 4.37 10.23 2.19
N LYS A 49 4.57 11.34 1.48
CA LYS A 49 3.78 12.56 1.65
C LYS A 49 2.27 12.29 1.47
N ALA A 50 1.89 11.57 0.41
CA ALA A 50 0.49 11.28 0.13
C ALA A 50 -0.17 10.41 1.22
N VAL A 51 0.58 9.46 1.79
CA VAL A 51 0.12 8.58 2.87
C VAL A 51 -0.06 9.36 4.18
N GLU A 52 0.95 10.14 4.58
CA GLU A 52 0.90 10.91 5.83
C GLU A 52 -0.21 11.97 5.83
N GLU A 53 -0.43 12.65 4.70
CA GLU A 53 -1.51 13.64 4.53
C GLU A 53 -2.91 13.06 4.80
N LYS A 54 -3.07 11.73 4.71
CA LYS A 54 -4.33 11.02 4.98
C LYS A 54 -4.32 10.22 6.28
N GLY A 55 -3.32 10.45 7.13
CA GLY A 55 -3.20 9.82 8.44
C GLY A 55 -2.70 8.38 8.41
N GLY A 56 -2.16 7.94 7.28
CA GLY A 56 -1.47 6.66 7.18
C GLY A 56 -0.02 6.74 7.64
N PHE A 57 0.64 5.59 7.62
CA PHE A 57 2.05 5.45 7.96
C PHE A 57 2.72 4.47 7.02
N VAL A 58 3.84 4.88 6.42
CA VAL A 58 4.69 3.99 5.65
C VAL A 58 5.56 3.22 6.63
N VAL A 59 5.27 1.93 6.81
CA VAL A 59 6.05 1.05 7.71
C VAL A 59 7.45 0.88 7.18
N LYS A 60 7.58 0.52 5.89
CA LYS A 60 8.86 0.38 5.21
C LYS A 60 8.69 0.35 3.69
N PHE A 61 9.73 0.80 3.00
CA PHE A 61 9.98 0.50 1.59
C PHE A 61 10.94 -0.69 1.46
N MET A 62 10.78 -1.49 0.41
CA MET A 62 11.59 -2.67 0.10
C MET A 62 11.87 -2.66 -1.40
N GLY A 63 12.82 -1.82 -1.83
CA GLY A 63 12.96 -1.48 -3.25
C GLY A 63 11.75 -0.67 -3.71
N ASP A 64 11.12 -1.08 -4.80
CA ASP A 64 9.90 -0.47 -5.33
C ASP A 64 8.61 -0.87 -4.58
N SER A 65 8.72 -1.81 -3.65
CA SER A 65 7.62 -2.22 -2.79
C SER A 65 7.44 -1.31 -1.58
N ALA A 66 6.20 -1.14 -1.11
CA ALA A 66 5.86 -0.43 0.11
C ALA A 66 4.87 -1.22 0.98
N LEU A 67 5.11 -1.21 2.29
CA LEU A 67 4.14 -1.64 3.31
C LEU A 67 3.61 -0.41 4.04
N VAL A 68 2.30 -0.19 3.95
CA VAL A 68 1.61 0.98 4.50
C VAL A 68 0.44 0.55 5.35
N VAL A 69 0.20 1.29 6.44
CA VAL A 69 -0.94 1.07 7.31
C VAL A 69 -1.73 2.34 7.57
N PHE A 70 -3.03 2.20 7.82
CA PHE A 70 -3.89 3.28 8.32
C PHE A 70 -4.65 2.78 9.56
N PRO A 71 -4.88 3.66 10.55
CA PRO A 71 -5.71 3.32 11.71
C PRO A 71 -7.16 3.07 11.29
N GLU A 72 -7.90 2.35 12.12
CA GLU A 72 -9.27 1.92 11.83
C GLU A 72 -10.23 3.08 11.47
N ASP A 73 -10.03 4.25 12.07
CA ASP A 73 -10.83 5.46 11.81
C ASP A 73 -10.49 6.17 10.48
N LYS A 74 -9.48 5.68 9.75
CA LYS A 74 -9.02 6.21 8.44
C LYS A 74 -9.13 5.20 7.31
N VAL A 75 -9.89 4.12 7.49
CA VAL A 75 -10.02 3.04 6.49
C VAL A 75 -10.55 3.56 5.14
N ASP A 76 -11.62 4.36 5.14
CA ASP A 76 -12.21 4.89 3.90
C ASP A 76 -11.27 5.91 3.23
N GLU A 77 -10.70 6.84 4.00
CA GLU A 77 -9.74 7.83 3.50
C GLU A 77 -8.49 7.15 2.93
N GLY A 78 -7.98 6.12 3.62
CA GLY A 78 -6.81 5.36 3.20
C GLY A 78 -7.04 4.61 1.90
N VAL A 79 -8.15 3.87 1.76
CA VAL A 79 -8.40 3.10 0.52
C VAL A 79 -8.64 4.01 -0.69
N LEU A 80 -9.32 5.15 -0.50
CA LEU A 80 -9.56 6.14 -1.55
C LEU A 80 -8.25 6.84 -1.95
N LEU A 81 -7.40 7.17 -0.98
CA LEU A 81 -6.07 7.70 -1.23
C LEU A 81 -5.24 6.71 -2.05
N LEU A 82 -5.16 5.44 -1.64
CA LEU A 82 -4.36 4.44 -2.33
C LEU A 82 -4.79 4.27 -3.80
N LYS A 83 -6.09 4.41 -4.08
CA LYS A 83 -6.64 4.37 -5.43
C LYS A 83 -6.17 5.56 -6.28
N VAL A 84 -6.18 6.77 -5.73
CA VAL A 84 -5.65 7.97 -6.38
C VAL A 84 -4.13 7.88 -6.55
N LEU A 85 -3.43 7.44 -5.51
CA LEU A 85 -1.97 7.29 -5.49
C LEU A 85 -1.50 6.36 -6.61
N LYS A 86 -2.18 5.22 -6.79
CA LYS A 86 -1.92 4.30 -7.90
C LYS A 86 -1.95 5.01 -9.25
N THR A 87 -2.97 5.81 -9.52
CA THR A 87 -3.10 6.55 -10.78
C THR A 87 -1.94 7.54 -10.95
N LYS A 88 -1.62 8.29 -9.90
CA LYS A 88 -0.49 9.24 -9.92
C LYS A 88 0.85 8.55 -10.17
N VAL A 89 1.08 7.38 -9.58
CA VAL A 89 2.31 6.60 -9.78
C VAL A 89 2.38 6.07 -11.20
N ASP A 90 1.28 5.54 -11.72
CA ASP A 90 1.22 5.07 -13.11
C ASP A 90 1.53 6.22 -14.09
N ASP A 91 0.99 7.40 -13.85
CA ASP A 91 1.25 8.59 -14.68
C ASP A 91 2.71 9.06 -14.55
N TRP A 92 3.27 9.05 -13.34
CA TRP A 92 4.67 9.39 -13.09
C TRP A 92 5.63 8.43 -13.82
N ILE A 93 5.38 7.11 -13.76
CA ILE A 93 6.16 6.11 -14.50
C ILE A 93 6.11 6.38 -16.01
N ARG A 94 4.91 6.65 -16.55
CA ARG A 94 4.75 6.98 -17.98
C ARG A 94 5.48 8.27 -18.35
N SER A 95 5.47 9.28 -17.48
CA SER A 95 6.15 10.56 -17.74
C SER A 95 7.67 10.41 -17.85
N LYS A 96 8.24 9.38 -17.22
CA LYS A 96 9.65 9.00 -17.35
C LYS A 96 9.95 8.12 -18.57
N GLY A 97 8.97 7.87 -19.44
CA GLY A 97 9.12 7.01 -20.62
C GLY A 97 9.18 5.52 -20.30
N GLU A 98 8.82 5.12 -19.08
CA GLU A 98 8.91 3.73 -18.63
C GLU A 98 7.57 2.99 -18.73
N ASN A 99 7.65 1.67 -18.91
CA ASN A 99 6.48 0.80 -18.97
C ASN A 99 6.33 0.03 -17.67
N GLY A 100 5.55 0.59 -16.75
CA GLY A 100 5.21 -0.03 -15.48
C GLY A 100 3.92 0.55 -14.92
N ARG A 101 3.41 -0.07 -13.86
CA ARG A 101 2.25 0.40 -13.09
C ARG A 101 2.37 -0.07 -11.65
N LEU A 102 1.76 0.68 -10.75
CA LEU A 102 1.65 0.27 -9.36
C LEU A 102 0.60 -0.82 -9.21
N ILE A 103 0.98 -1.92 -8.56
CA ILE A 103 0.08 -2.92 -8.01
C ILE A 103 -0.21 -2.53 -6.58
N VAL A 104 -1.49 -2.52 -6.20
CA VAL A 104 -1.95 -2.21 -4.85
C VAL A 104 -2.83 -3.34 -4.34
N LYS A 105 -2.55 -3.80 -3.12
CA LYS A 105 -3.24 -4.88 -2.43
C LYS A 105 -3.62 -4.40 -1.05
N VAL A 106 -4.91 -4.31 -0.77
CA VAL A 106 -5.40 -3.70 0.47
C VAL A 106 -6.28 -4.67 1.24
N HIS A 107 -6.03 -4.76 2.53
CA HIS A 107 -6.72 -5.65 3.45
C HIS A 107 -7.04 -4.90 4.74
N PHE A 108 -7.98 -5.44 5.52
CA PHE A 108 -8.33 -4.90 6.83
C PHE A 108 -8.41 -6.06 7.82
N GLY A 109 -7.71 -5.94 8.93
CA GLY A 109 -7.68 -6.98 9.95
C GLY A 109 -6.91 -6.57 11.19
N LYS A 110 -7.02 -7.40 12.23
CA LYS A 110 -6.32 -7.23 13.50
C LYS A 110 -4.87 -7.69 13.38
N VAL A 111 -3.94 -6.85 13.79
CA VAL A 111 -2.50 -7.11 13.76
C VAL A 111 -1.87 -6.77 15.10
N VAL A 112 -0.69 -7.32 15.36
CA VAL A 112 0.20 -6.81 16.40
C VAL A 112 1.06 -5.72 15.77
N CYS A 113 1.11 -4.53 16.37
CA CYS A 113 1.95 -3.43 15.90
C CYS A 113 2.73 -2.78 17.04
N GLY A 114 3.89 -2.20 16.72
CA GLY A 114 4.74 -1.50 17.68
C GLY A 114 6.20 -1.46 17.24
N PHE A 115 7.06 -0.89 18.09
CA PHE A 115 8.49 -0.80 17.81
C PHE A 115 9.19 -2.14 18.07
N SER A 116 9.74 -2.74 17.02
CA SER A 116 10.46 -4.01 17.06
C SER A 116 11.91 -3.84 16.57
N GLY A 117 12.80 -4.75 16.96
CA GLY A 117 14.23 -4.70 16.64
C GLY A 117 15.13 -4.79 17.87
N THR A 118 16.42 -4.52 17.68
CA THR A 118 17.41 -4.55 18.76
C THR A 118 17.38 -3.25 19.57
N LYS A 119 18.04 -3.23 20.74
CA LYS A 119 18.08 -2.07 21.64
C LYS A 119 18.45 -0.75 20.93
N ASN A 120 19.35 -0.80 19.96
CA ASN A 120 19.88 0.38 19.27
C ASN A 120 19.26 0.62 17.89
N ASN A 121 18.35 -0.24 17.43
CA ASN A 121 17.75 -0.12 16.10
C ASN A 121 16.32 -0.68 16.13
N LYS A 122 15.42 0.06 16.78
CA LYS A 122 14.00 -0.22 16.78
C LYS A 122 13.31 0.54 15.66
N LYS A 123 12.37 -0.10 14.99
CA LYS A 123 11.49 0.51 13.99
C LYS A 123 10.05 0.06 14.25
N PHE A 124 9.09 0.94 13.97
CA PHE A 124 7.69 0.53 13.97
C PHE A 124 7.48 -0.56 12.91
N ASP A 125 6.78 -1.62 13.28
CA ASP A 125 6.45 -2.72 12.38
C ASP A 125 5.08 -3.34 12.72
N VAL A 126 4.58 -4.19 11.81
CA VAL A 126 3.31 -4.90 11.96
C VAL A 126 3.47 -6.39 11.70
N PHE A 127 2.75 -7.20 12.49
CA PHE A 127 2.87 -8.66 12.52
C PHE A 127 1.49 -9.32 12.59
N GLY A 128 1.42 -10.55 12.08
CA GLY A 128 0.24 -11.42 12.18
C GLY A 128 -0.29 -11.89 10.83
N ASP A 129 -1.23 -12.83 10.87
CA ASP A 129 -1.76 -13.49 9.68
C ASP A 129 -2.46 -12.53 8.71
N GLU A 130 -3.11 -11.48 9.23
CA GLU A 130 -3.77 -10.47 8.39
C GLU A 130 -2.76 -9.67 7.54
N VAL A 131 -1.52 -9.48 8.01
CA VAL A 131 -0.44 -8.88 7.20
C VAL A 131 -0.08 -9.80 6.03
N ASN A 132 0.05 -11.11 6.29
CA ASN A 132 0.35 -12.09 5.26
C ASN A 132 -0.80 -12.22 4.24
N LYS A 133 -2.06 -12.21 4.69
CA LYS A 133 -3.23 -12.20 3.80
C LYS A 133 -3.20 -11.00 2.85
N ALA A 134 -2.86 -9.81 3.35
CA ALA A 134 -2.71 -8.61 2.52
C ALA A 134 -1.67 -8.81 1.40
N ALA A 135 -0.49 -9.35 1.74
CA ALA A 135 0.59 -9.61 0.79
C ALA A 135 0.20 -10.64 -0.29
N MET A 136 -0.54 -11.68 0.09
CA MET A 136 -0.94 -12.79 -0.78
C MET A 136 -2.11 -12.48 -1.73
N LEU A 137 -2.79 -11.34 -1.57
CA LEU A 137 -3.87 -10.94 -2.48
C LEU A 137 -3.38 -10.95 -3.94
N GLN A 138 -4.14 -11.59 -4.82
CA GLN A 138 -3.86 -11.58 -6.25
C GLN A 138 -4.39 -10.29 -6.86
N SER A 139 -3.55 -9.58 -7.61
CA SER A 139 -3.90 -8.29 -8.20
C SER A 139 -3.08 -8.03 -9.46
N LYS A 140 -3.74 -7.53 -10.51
CA LYS A 140 -3.08 -6.98 -11.71
C LYS A 140 -3.00 -5.45 -11.70
N GLY A 141 -3.51 -4.79 -10.65
CA GLY A 141 -3.54 -3.33 -10.54
C GLY A 141 -3.95 -2.85 -9.16
N PHE A 142 -5.20 -3.08 -8.76
CA PHE A 142 -5.68 -2.74 -7.42
C PHE A 142 -6.68 -3.81 -6.98
N ALA A 143 -6.49 -4.37 -5.80
CA ALA A 143 -7.40 -5.34 -5.22
C ALA A 143 -7.60 -5.08 -3.72
N THR A 144 -8.83 -5.28 -3.26
CA THR A 144 -9.17 -5.35 -1.84
C THR A 144 -9.66 -6.74 -1.47
N SER A 145 -9.45 -7.11 -0.21
CA SER A 145 -10.07 -8.31 0.37
C SER A 145 -11.58 -8.11 0.65
N VAL A 146 -12.26 -9.19 1.02
CA VAL A 146 -13.68 -9.16 1.42
C VAL A 146 -13.85 -8.47 2.76
N GLU A 147 -12.94 -8.69 3.70
CA GLU A 147 -12.90 -8.07 5.03
C GLU A 147 -12.84 -6.55 4.92
N LEU A 148 -11.95 -6.02 4.07
CA LEU A 148 -11.90 -4.60 3.79
C LEU A 148 -13.22 -4.10 3.18
N PHE A 149 -13.72 -4.74 2.13
CA PHE A 149 -14.98 -4.30 1.50
C PHE A 149 -16.15 -4.23 2.50
N ARG A 150 -16.23 -5.18 3.44
CA ARG A 150 -17.23 -5.17 4.52
C ARG A 150 -17.00 -4.06 5.54
N LYS A 151 -15.77 -3.61 5.77
CA LYS A 151 -15.48 -2.50 6.68
C LYS A 151 -15.83 -1.13 6.09
N LEU A 152 -15.76 -0.97 4.76
CA LEU A 152 -16.03 0.29 4.06
C LEU A 152 -17.46 0.82 4.30
N LYS A 153 -17.58 2.14 4.36
CA LYS A 153 -18.87 2.84 4.32
C LYS A 153 -19.57 2.64 2.97
N LYS A 154 -20.90 2.83 2.95
CA LYS A 154 -21.73 2.57 1.77
C LYS A 154 -21.27 3.39 0.56
N GLU A 155 -20.93 4.65 0.78
CA GLU A 155 -20.47 5.59 -0.23
C GLU A 155 -19.15 5.10 -0.86
N THR A 156 -18.19 4.70 -0.02
CA THR A 156 -16.90 4.19 -0.46
C THR A 156 -17.01 2.88 -1.24
N ARG A 157 -17.94 1.99 -0.85
CA ARG A 157 -18.18 0.72 -1.56
C ARG A 157 -18.58 0.92 -3.02
N THR A 158 -19.22 2.03 -3.38
CA THR A 158 -19.64 2.32 -4.75
C THR A 158 -18.48 2.40 -5.74
N HIS A 159 -17.26 2.63 -5.24
CA HIS A 159 -16.04 2.70 -6.05
C HIS A 159 -15.44 1.32 -6.37
N PHE A 160 -16.00 0.23 -5.86
CA PHE A 160 -15.47 -1.12 -6.00
C PHE A 160 -16.52 -2.10 -6.54
N LYS A 161 -16.05 -3.04 -7.37
CA LYS A 161 -16.86 -4.16 -7.89
C LYS A 161 -16.22 -5.49 -7.57
N LYS A 162 -17.03 -6.53 -7.39
CA LYS A 162 -16.58 -7.90 -7.13
C LYS A 162 -15.80 -8.46 -8.33
N HIS A 163 -14.73 -9.18 -8.06
CA HIS A 163 -13.89 -9.89 -9.03
C HIS A 163 -13.70 -11.36 -8.57
N THR A 164 -13.74 -12.32 -9.51
CA THR A 164 -13.68 -13.76 -9.21
C THR A 164 -12.99 -14.54 -10.34
N PRO A 165 -12.25 -15.65 -10.04
CA PRO A 165 -11.69 -16.12 -8.75
C PRO A 165 -10.18 -15.81 -8.56
N PRO A 166 -9.68 -15.60 -7.31
CA PRO A 166 -10.39 -15.61 -6.02
C PRO A 166 -11.25 -14.36 -5.78
N ILE A 167 -12.20 -14.42 -4.82
CA ILE A 167 -13.09 -13.28 -4.52
C ILE A 167 -12.27 -12.11 -3.96
N THR A 168 -12.11 -11.09 -4.78
CA THR A 168 -11.50 -9.80 -4.45
C THR A 168 -12.42 -8.68 -4.93
N TYR A 169 -12.15 -7.43 -4.54
CA TYR A 169 -12.84 -6.28 -5.15
C TYR A 169 -11.82 -5.35 -5.80
N ILE A 170 -12.14 -4.86 -6.99
CA ILE A 170 -11.28 -3.98 -7.77
C ILE A 170 -11.99 -2.65 -8.03
N PRO A 171 -11.26 -1.54 -8.27
CA PRO A 171 -11.86 -0.28 -8.68
C PRO A 171 -12.78 -0.43 -9.88
N VAL A 172 -13.91 0.28 -9.89
CA VAL A 172 -14.93 0.20 -10.96
C VAL A 172 -14.37 0.49 -12.35
N GLU A 173 -13.42 1.43 -12.44
CA GLU A 173 -12.73 1.87 -13.66
C GLU A 173 -11.71 0.86 -14.20
N HIS A 174 -11.30 -0.14 -13.42
CA HIS A 174 -10.37 -1.16 -13.90
C HIS A 174 -11.10 -2.16 -14.82
N GLN A 175 -10.56 -2.35 -16.03
CA GLN A 175 -11.10 -3.30 -17.01
C GLN A 175 -10.76 -4.75 -16.66
N HIS A 176 -11.66 -5.66 -17.06
CA HIS A 176 -11.43 -7.11 -17.02
C HIS A 176 -10.45 -7.51 -18.13
N ARG A 177 -9.15 -7.59 -17.83
CA ARG A 177 -8.17 -8.25 -18.71
C ARG A 177 -7.17 -9.06 -17.89
#